data_AF-A0A7S0JAK0-F1
#
_entry.id   AF-A0A7S0JAK0-F1
#
_cell.length_a   1.000
_cell.length_b   1.000
_cell.length_c   1.000
_cell.angle_alpha   90.00
_cell.angle_beta   90.00
_cell.angle_gamma   90.00
#
_symmetry.space_group_name_H-M   'P 1'
#
loop_
_entity.id
_entity.type
_entity.pdbx_description
1 polymer ?
#
loop_
_entity_poly.entity_id
_entity_poly.type
_entity_poly.pdbx_seq_one_letter_code
_entity_poly.pdbx_strand_id
1 'polypeptide(L)'
;AKCWGTLLRESDDDSCVPCASLCDPHFRVNGHHFYEKFCSHCRANGIVVSAGRVFALPSTLPPSLDGAALSCKGHGLWSSDGAALGLARGGFRLINHTQGCKSPRLLLTQQHPAAPAELRWLQPLPREWTEDNGRSVRLW
;
A
#
# COMPACT_ATOMS: atom_id res chain seq x y z
N ALA A 1 -7.48 9.49 15.29
CA ALA A 1 -6.45 8.88 14.42
C ALA A 1 -6.03 9.87 13.32
N LYS A 2 -4.74 9.89 12.98
CA LYS A 2 -4.15 10.73 11.92
C LYS A 2 -4.50 10.19 10.53
N CYS A 3 -4.35 11.01 9.49
CA CYS A 3 -4.54 10.62 8.08
C CYS A 3 -3.75 9.33 7.76
N TRP A 4 -4.38 8.33 7.16
CA TRP A 4 -3.68 7.10 6.79
C TRP A 4 -2.63 7.32 5.70
N GLY A 5 -2.74 8.39 4.92
CA GLY A 5 -1.75 8.75 3.92
C GLY A 5 -0.37 9.04 4.51
N THR A 6 -0.28 9.59 5.72
CA THR A 6 1.04 9.77 6.36
C THR A 6 1.64 8.44 6.78
N LEU A 7 0.80 7.50 7.24
CA LEU A 7 1.22 6.18 7.70
C LEU A 7 1.63 5.24 6.55
N LEU A 8 0.98 5.36 5.39
CA LEU A 8 1.39 4.62 4.18
C LEU A 8 2.72 5.11 3.62
N ARG A 9 3.04 6.40 3.83
CA ARG A 9 4.25 7.02 3.27
C ARG A 9 5.52 6.68 4.01
N GLU A 10 5.46 6.41 5.32
CA GLU A 10 6.62 6.10 6.17
C GLU A 10 7.60 5.17 5.43
N SER A 11 8.66 5.78 4.91
CA SER A 11 9.81 5.14 4.30
C SER A 11 11.00 5.43 5.20
N ASP A 12 11.90 4.46 5.35
CA ASP A 12 13.21 4.68 5.97
C ASP A 12 14.14 5.54 5.08
N ASP A 13 13.63 6.02 3.95
CA ASP A 13 14.33 6.87 2.98
C ASP A 13 13.92 8.34 3.18
N ASP A 14 14.87 9.14 3.69
CA ASP A 14 14.77 10.59 3.95
C ASP A 14 14.53 11.44 2.69
N SER A 15 14.56 10.85 1.49
CA SER A 15 14.45 11.59 0.22
C SER A 15 13.02 11.94 -0.20
N CYS A 16 11.99 11.41 0.46
CA CYS A 16 10.60 11.75 0.16
C CYS A 16 10.17 12.98 0.97
N VAL A 17 9.99 14.12 0.30
CA VAL A 17 9.50 15.39 0.89
C VAL A 17 8.33 15.10 1.84
N PRO A 18 8.36 15.57 3.11
CA PRO A 18 7.41 15.09 4.10
C PRO A 18 6.01 15.63 3.81
N CYS A 19 5.16 14.83 3.17
CA CYS A 19 3.72 15.11 3.08
C CYS A 19 3.04 15.20 4.46
N ALA A 20 3.73 14.89 5.55
CA ALA A 20 3.29 15.21 6.90
C ALA A 20 3.04 16.72 7.10
N SER A 21 3.76 17.59 6.38
CA SER A 21 3.52 19.04 6.39
C SER A 21 2.35 19.48 5.49
N LEU A 22 1.95 18.64 4.52
CA LEU A 22 0.87 18.90 3.57
C LEU A 22 -0.48 18.28 3.98
N CYS A 23 -0.45 17.31 4.91
CA CYS A 23 -1.66 16.77 5.49
C CYS A 23 -2.23 17.75 6.52
N ASP A 24 -3.55 17.95 6.46
CA ASP A 24 -4.28 18.70 7.49
C ASP A 24 -3.99 18.12 8.90
N PRO A 25 -3.35 18.88 9.80
CA PRO A 25 -2.99 18.41 11.15
C PRO A 25 -4.23 18.20 12.05
N HIS A 26 -5.35 18.82 11.69
CA HIS A 26 -6.62 18.67 12.38
C HIS A 26 -7.47 17.53 11.81
N PHE A 27 -7.06 16.91 10.69
CA PHE A 27 -7.78 15.77 10.16
C PHE A 27 -7.92 14.67 11.20
N ARG A 28 -9.14 14.18 11.33
CA ARG A 28 -9.47 13.01 12.14
C ARG A 28 -10.14 12.01 11.22
N VAL A 29 -9.53 10.84 11.16
CA VAL A 29 -10.11 9.69 10.47
C VAL A 29 -11.54 9.50 10.95
N ASN A 30 -12.49 9.58 10.02
CA ASN A 30 -13.91 9.34 10.23
C ASN A 30 -14.42 8.31 9.20
N GLY A 31 -15.71 7.96 9.27
CA GLY A 31 -16.37 7.12 8.28
C GLY A 31 -16.06 5.62 8.35
N HIS A 32 -16.68 4.84 7.47
CA HIS A 32 -16.52 3.39 7.37
C HIS A 32 -15.69 2.98 6.15
N HIS A 33 -15.66 3.83 5.11
CA HIS A 33 -15.00 3.52 3.86
C HIS A 33 -13.51 3.84 3.90
N PHE A 34 -12.73 3.11 3.10
CA PHE A 34 -11.28 3.28 3.05
C PHE A 34 -10.85 4.68 2.61
N TYR A 35 -11.54 5.26 1.61
CA TYR A 35 -11.21 6.59 1.09
C TYR A 35 -11.40 7.71 2.15
N GLU A 36 -12.29 7.51 3.13
CA GLU A 36 -12.59 8.44 4.22
C GLU A 36 -11.47 8.48 5.27
N LYS A 37 -10.52 7.54 5.22
CA LYS A 37 -9.35 7.49 6.09
C LYS A 37 -8.24 8.47 5.66
N PHE A 38 -8.44 9.16 4.54
CA PHE A 38 -7.49 10.10 3.94
C PHE A 38 -8.02 11.54 3.99
N CYS A 39 -7.14 12.49 4.28
CA CYS A 39 -7.45 13.91 4.17
C CYS A 39 -7.71 14.32 2.71
N SER A 40 -8.29 15.51 2.50
CA SER A 40 -8.58 16.04 1.17
C SER A 40 -7.34 16.13 0.28
N HIS A 41 -6.20 16.53 0.86
CA HIS A 41 -4.94 16.61 0.13
C HIS A 41 -4.47 15.24 -0.41
N CYS A 42 -4.48 14.20 0.43
CA CYS A 42 -4.12 12.84 0.00
C CYS A 42 -5.08 12.29 -1.05
N ARG A 43 -6.38 12.61 -0.95
CA ARG A 43 -7.38 12.20 -1.94
C ARG A 43 -7.18 12.90 -3.29
N ALA A 44 -6.84 14.19 -3.27
CA ALA A 44 -6.68 14.98 -4.48
C ALA A 44 -5.36 14.70 -5.22
N ASN A 45 -4.28 14.44 -4.46
CA ASN A 45 -2.92 14.35 -5.03
C ASN A 45 -2.34 12.92 -5.04
N GLY A 46 -3.05 11.95 -4.45
CA GLY A 46 -2.54 10.61 -4.25
C GLY A 46 -1.46 10.51 -3.17
N ILE A 47 -0.97 9.29 -2.96
CA ILE A 47 -0.05 8.94 -1.88
C ILE A 47 1.22 8.33 -2.48
N VAL A 48 2.33 9.06 -2.43
CA VAL A 48 3.63 8.62 -2.96
C VAL A 48 4.35 7.75 -1.93
N VAL A 49 4.61 6.49 -2.27
CA VAL A 49 5.30 5.50 -1.43
C VAL A 49 6.56 4.99 -2.12
N SER A 50 7.51 4.44 -1.36
CA SER A 50 8.72 3.81 -1.92
C SER A 50 8.35 2.62 -2.81
N ALA A 51 8.90 2.59 -4.03
CA ALA A 51 8.66 1.52 -4.99
C ALA A 51 9.15 0.16 -4.48
N GLY A 52 10.17 0.11 -3.62
CA GLY A 52 10.65 -1.14 -3.02
C GLY A 52 9.72 -1.75 -1.96
N ARG A 53 8.60 -1.09 -1.64
CA ARG A 53 7.51 -1.65 -0.82
C ARG A 53 6.27 -2.02 -1.63
N VAL A 54 6.26 -1.71 -2.92
CA VAL A 54 5.10 -1.90 -3.80
C VAL A 54 5.40 -2.98 -4.81
N PHE A 55 4.45 -3.88 -4.96
CA PHE A 55 4.54 -5.00 -5.88
C PHE A 55 3.27 -5.12 -6.69
N ALA A 56 3.43 -5.45 -7.97
CA ALA A 56 2.30 -5.72 -8.84
C ALA A 56 1.73 -7.11 -8.50
N LEU A 57 0.43 -7.18 -8.21
CA LEU A 57 -0.26 -8.45 -8.08
C LEU A 57 -0.51 -9.03 -9.48
N PRO A 58 -0.34 -10.34 -9.67
CA PRO A 58 -0.73 -10.99 -10.91
C PRO A 58 -2.25 -10.89 -11.12
N SER A 59 -2.69 -10.99 -12.39
CA SER A 59 -4.11 -11.00 -12.77
C SER A 59 -4.89 -12.15 -12.11
N THR A 60 -4.18 -13.24 -11.81
CA THR A 60 -4.71 -14.41 -11.11
C THR A 60 -3.88 -14.61 -9.85
N LEU A 61 -4.50 -14.41 -8.69
CA LEU A 61 -3.84 -14.72 -7.42
C LEU A 61 -3.76 -16.24 -7.26
N PRO A 62 -2.68 -16.76 -6.63
CA PRO A 62 -2.65 -18.12 -6.15
C PRO A 62 -3.90 -18.44 -5.31
N PRO A 63 -4.51 -19.63 -5.44
CA PRO A 63 -5.68 -20.02 -4.66
C PRO A 63 -5.50 -19.90 -3.13
N SER A 64 -4.26 -20.05 -2.65
CA SER A 64 -3.87 -19.84 -1.25
C SER A 64 -4.03 -18.39 -0.78
N LEU A 65 -4.05 -17.42 -1.70
CA LEU A 65 -4.21 -15.99 -1.44
C LEU A 65 -5.64 -15.49 -1.73
N ASP A 66 -6.44 -16.27 -2.45
CA ASP A 66 -7.75 -15.85 -2.95
C ASP A 66 -8.87 -15.93 -1.88
N GLY A 67 -8.80 -16.90 -0.97
CA GLY A 67 -9.88 -17.16 0.01
C GLY A 67 -9.75 -16.45 1.37
N ALA A 68 -8.53 -16.38 1.92
CA ALA A 68 -8.29 -15.93 3.30
C ALA A 68 -7.58 -14.57 3.39
N ALA A 69 -6.65 -14.26 2.48
CA ALA A 69 -5.93 -12.98 2.48
C ALA A 69 -6.79 -11.79 2.00
N LEU A 70 -7.83 -12.07 1.20
CA LEU A 70 -8.82 -11.09 0.72
C LEU A 70 -10.02 -10.89 1.67
N SER A 71 -10.33 -11.87 2.54
CA SER A 71 -11.51 -11.82 3.42
C SER A 71 -11.21 -11.50 4.89
N CYS A 72 -9.95 -11.51 5.33
CA CYS A 72 -9.65 -11.39 6.75
C CYS A 72 -9.53 -9.94 7.26
N LYS A 73 -10.61 -9.48 7.90
CA LYS A 73 -10.62 -9.10 9.33
C LYS A 73 -9.62 -8.04 9.84
N GLY A 74 -9.08 -7.18 8.97
CA GLY A 74 -8.26 -6.05 9.39
C GLY A 74 -9.10 -4.82 9.73
N HIS A 75 -9.56 -4.67 10.97
CA HIS A 75 -9.96 -3.36 11.49
C HIS A 75 -8.71 -2.47 11.59
N GLY A 76 -8.31 -1.81 10.50
CA GLY A 76 -7.11 -0.97 10.52
C GLY A 76 -6.44 -0.73 9.17
N LEU A 77 -5.30 -0.06 9.22
CA LEU A 77 -4.51 0.28 8.04
C LEU A 77 -3.77 -0.93 7.45
N TRP A 78 -3.25 -1.82 8.28
CA TRP A 78 -2.43 -2.95 7.83
C TRP A 78 -3.11 -4.27 8.17
N SER A 79 -3.09 -5.21 7.22
CA SER A 79 -3.42 -6.61 7.46
C SER A 79 -2.26 -7.29 8.17
N SER A 80 -2.54 -8.00 9.26
CA SER A 80 -1.53 -8.63 10.13
C SER A 80 -1.08 -10.01 9.66
N ASP A 81 -1.78 -10.63 8.71
CA ASP A 81 -1.51 -12.00 8.26
C ASP A 81 -0.46 -12.06 7.13
N GLY A 82 0.66 -11.36 7.31
CA GLY A 82 1.74 -11.31 6.32
C GLY A 82 2.38 -12.69 6.08
N ALA A 83 2.32 -13.58 7.07
CA ALA A 83 2.88 -14.92 6.99
C ALA A 83 2.23 -15.76 5.87
N ALA A 84 0.91 -15.63 5.65
CA ALA A 84 0.22 -16.30 4.55
C ALA A 84 0.70 -15.85 3.15
N LEU A 85 1.26 -14.65 3.05
CA LEU A 85 1.86 -14.10 1.83
C LEU A 85 3.36 -14.38 1.69
N GLY A 86 3.96 -15.08 2.67
CA GLY A 86 5.41 -15.26 2.74
C GLY A 86 6.16 -14.01 3.19
N LEU A 87 5.49 -13.03 3.81
CA LEU A 87 6.18 -11.88 4.42
C LEU A 87 6.67 -12.28 5.81
N ALA A 88 7.98 -12.37 6.00
CA ALA A 88 8.58 -12.73 7.28
C ALA A 88 8.24 -11.76 8.43
N ARG A 89 7.99 -10.48 8.13
CA ARG A 89 7.68 -9.43 9.12
C ARG A 89 6.80 -8.33 8.53
N GLY A 90 6.06 -7.65 9.42
CA GLY A 90 5.27 -6.46 9.11
C GLY A 90 3.89 -6.78 8.55
N GLY A 91 3.01 -5.78 8.56
CA GLY A 91 1.71 -5.89 7.91
C GLY A 91 1.79 -5.61 6.40
N PHE A 92 0.69 -5.85 5.71
CA PHE A 92 0.55 -5.55 4.29
C PHE A 92 -0.81 -4.93 3.99
N ARG A 93 -0.96 -4.37 2.80
CA ARG A 93 -2.26 -3.92 2.30
C ARG A 93 -2.39 -4.16 0.81
N LEU A 94 -3.57 -4.63 0.41
CA LEU A 94 -3.96 -4.77 -0.98
C LEU A 94 -4.63 -3.48 -1.46
N ILE A 95 -4.09 -2.89 -2.52
CA ILE A 95 -4.58 -1.67 -3.15
C ILE A 95 -5.29 -2.04 -4.46
N ASN A 96 -6.41 -1.36 -4.75
CA ASN A 96 -7.20 -1.54 -5.97
C ASN A 96 -7.69 -2.98 -6.21
N HIS A 97 -7.92 -3.76 -5.14
CA HIS A 97 -8.31 -5.17 -5.23
C HIS A 97 -9.83 -5.42 -5.29
N THR A 98 -10.65 -4.41 -4.97
CA THR A 98 -12.11 -4.54 -4.94
C THR A 98 -12.72 -4.55 -6.34
N GLN A 99 -13.88 -5.18 -6.49
CA GLN A 99 -14.63 -5.23 -7.75
C GLN A 99 -14.91 -3.80 -8.28
N GLY A 100 -14.56 -3.53 -9.54
CA GLY A 100 -14.75 -2.23 -10.19
C GLY A 100 -13.51 -1.34 -10.23
N CYS A 101 -12.45 -1.64 -9.48
CA CYS A 101 -11.15 -0.97 -9.64
C CYS A 101 -10.56 -1.28 -11.02
N LYS A 102 -10.27 -0.24 -11.80
CA LYS A 102 -9.62 -0.33 -13.12
C LYS A 102 -8.10 -0.17 -13.07
N SER A 103 -7.61 0.37 -11.96
CA SER A 103 -6.18 0.56 -11.71
C SER A 103 -5.51 -0.79 -11.38
N PRO A 104 -4.18 -0.88 -11.52
CA PRO A 104 -3.44 -2.06 -11.16
C PRO A 104 -3.67 -2.51 -9.73
N ARG A 105 -3.81 -3.82 -9.53
CA ARG A 105 -3.88 -4.42 -8.20
C ARG A 105 -2.46 -4.46 -7.63
N LEU A 106 -2.27 -3.84 -6.48
CA LEU A 106 -0.96 -3.71 -5.86
C LEU A 106 -0.95 -4.33 -4.47
N LEU A 107 0.18 -4.91 -4.10
CA LEU A 107 0.52 -5.21 -2.72
C LEU A 107 1.46 -4.12 -2.22
N LEU A 108 1.10 -3.51 -1.10
CA LEU A 108 1.98 -2.62 -0.35
C LEU A 108 2.39 -3.29 0.95
N THR A 109 3.69 -3.38 1.21
CA THR A 109 4.22 -3.85 2.49
C THR A 109 4.42 -2.68 3.44
N GLN A 110 4.15 -2.89 4.74
CA GLN A 110 4.34 -1.85 5.76
C GLN A 110 5.81 -1.41 5.82
N GLN A 111 6.72 -2.38 5.75
CA GLN A 111 8.17 -2.19 5.78
C GLN A 111 8.79 -2.69 4.48
N HIS A 112 10.02 -2.27 4.18
CA HIS A 112 10.79 -2.91 3.11
C HIS A 112 10.98 -4.40 3.41
N PRO A 113 10.63 -5.31 2.49
CA PRO A 113 10.84 -6.72 2.73
C PRO A 113 12.35 -7.01 2.81
N ALA A 114 12.76 -7.73 3.87
CA ALA A 114 14.16 -8.09 4.09
C ALA A 114 14.73 -9.00 2.99
N ALA A 115 13.86 -9.75 2.30
CA ALA A 115 14.22 -10.61 1.18
C ALA A 115 13.12 -10.60 0.10
N PRO A 116 13.34 -9.96 -1.06
CA PRO A 116 12.44 -10.05 -2.22
C PRO A 116 12.23 -11.50 -2.70
N ALA A 117 13.17 -12.40 -2.37
CA ALA A 117 13.14 -13.81 -2.74
C ALA A 117 11.98 -14.62 -2.12
N GLU A 118 11.32 -14.09 -1.08
CA GLU A 118 10.11 -14.71 -0.49
C GLU A 118 8.83 -14.35 -1.29
N LEU A 119 8.93 -13.38 -2.20
CA LEU A 119 7.82 -12.83 -2.97
C LEU A 119 7.93 -13.15 -4.47
N ARG A 120 8.49 -14.31 -4.84
CA ARG A 120 8.75 -14.70 -6.25
C ARG A 120 7.50 -14.74 -7.15
N TRP A 121 6.31 -14.80 -6.57
CA TRP A 121 5.03 -14.74 -7.29
C TRP A 121 4.59 -13.30 -7.62
N LEU A 122 5.23 -12.30 -7.02
CA LEU A 122 5.01 -10.90 -7.34
C LEU A 122 5.75 -10.52 -8.61
N GLN A 123 5.09 -9.73 -9.45
CA GLN A 123 5.70 -9.22 -10.67
C GLN A 123 6.48 -7.93 -10.35
N PRO A 124 7.62 -7.69 -11.03
CA PRO A 124 8.27 -6.39 -10.98
C PRO A 124 7.26 -5.29 -11.31
N LEU A 125 7.34 -4.17 -10.60
CA LEU A 125 6.48 -3.04 -10.89
C LEU A 125 6.82 -2.50 -12.30
N PRO A 126 5.83 -2.35 -13.21
CA PRO A 126 6.06 -1.72 -14.50
C PRO A 126 6.63 -0.32 -14.32
N ARG A 127 7.60 0.07 -15.17
CA ARG A 127 8.30 1.36 -15.05
C ARG A 127 7.34 2.54 -15.20
N GLU A 128 6.31 2.38 -16.02
CA GLU A 128 5.25 3.36 -16.23
C GLU A 128 4.38 3.63 -15.00
N TRP A 129 4.43 2.76 -13.97
CA TRP A 129 3.75 2.98 -12.69
C TRP A 129 4.67 3.59 -11.62
N THR A 130 5.94 3.78 -11.96
CA THR A 130 6.92 4.40 -11.06
C THR A 130 7.20 5.86 -11.41
N GLU A 131 7.49 6.64 -10.39
CA GLU A 131 7.98 8.02 -10.46
C GLU A 131 9.47 8.05 -10.03
N ASP A 132 10.12 9.22 -10.14
CA ASP A 132 11.49 9.45 -9.64
C ASP A 132 12.53 8.41 -10.11
N ASN A 133 12.52 8.08 -11.40
CA ASN A 133 13.39 7.07 -12.01
C ASN A 133 13.24 5.66 -11.39
N GLY A 134 12.05 5.28 -10.95
CA GLY A 134 11.80 3.96 -10.38
C GLY A 134 11.85 3.90 -8.86
N ARG A 135 11.96 5.04 -8.17
CA ARG A 135 12.12 5.07 -6.70
C ARG A 135 10.79 5.10 -5.96
N SER A 136 9.75 5.63 -6.58
CA SER A 136 8.48 5.89 -5.92
C SER A 136 7.29 5.43 -6.77
N VAL A 137 6.14 5.23 -6.12
CA VAL A 137 4.86 4.88 -6.73
C VAL A 137 3.79 5.74 -6.11
N ARG A 138 2.89 6.29 -6.91
CA ARG A 138 1.74 7.05 -6.43
C ARG A 138 0.48 6.18 -6.39
N LEU A 139 -0.16 6.13 -5.24
CA LEU A 139 -1.40 5.39 -4.99
C LEU A 139 -2.64 6.30 -5.13
N TRP A 140 -3.74 5.73 -5.64
CA TRP A 140 -5.08 6.32 -5.75
C TRP A 140 -6.16 5.25 -5.61
#